data_AF-A0A7R9I0B8-F1
#
_entry.id   AF-A0A7R9I0B8-F1
#
_cell.length_a   1.000
_cell.length_b   1.000
_cell.length_c   1.000
_cell.angle_alpha   90.00
_cell.angle_beta   90.00
_cell.angle_gamma   90.00
#
_symmetry.space_group_name_H-M   'P 1'
#
loop_
_entity.id
_entity.type
_entity.pdbx_description
1 polymer ?
#
loop_
_entity_poly.entity_id
_entity_poly.type
_entity_poly.pdbx_seq_one_letter_code
_entity_poly.pdbx_strand_id
1 'polypeptide(L)'
;MAGKQYGLILPKKESLKPRLSVFGEESDEGEDGTDWVQKALKREAERSVQKKQTQLDIKRALEQDETVFQYDEVFSEMAKKKEEAQKVKKAESQKSRYIPALMQHAERRKREHERRTERQLQKDREAEGDEFKDKESFVTSSYRKKVEEFAKMDAEDHHQEKIEELMDVTKQKDMSAFYNSLYKQTVEPENTLISEGKVKVKIDKTDKKSKEKSSDKKSRQYRKRKNSTTSGSSSSSEDEHSPIKPTPKVNIWEKRTVGNVFEEALRRYFERKAAKSMKI
;
A
#
# COMPACT_ATOMS: atom_id res chain seq x y z
N MET A 1 -12.01 24.85 4.79
CA MET A 1 -12.15 24.48 3.38
C MET A 1 -13.60 24.11 3.14
N ALA A 2 -14.34 24.91 2.37
CA ALA A 2 -15.70 24.57 2.00
C ALA A 2 -15.68 23.36 1.05
N GLY A 3 -16.50 22.34 1.34
CA GLY A 3 -16.55 21.10 0.56
C GLY A 3 -17.01 21.39 -0.88
N LYS A 4 -16.32 20.77 -1.85
CA LYS A 4 -16.69 20.83 -3.27
C LYS A 4 -18.11 20.28 -3.42
N GLN A 5 -19.02 21.11 -3.90
CA GLN A 5 -20.40 20.73 -4.20
C GLN A 5 -20.46 20.34 -5.68
N TYR A 6 -21.04 19.18 -5.99
CA TYR A 6 -21.17 18.65 -7.35
C TYR A 6 -22.66 18.58 -7.73
N GLY A 7 -22.95 18.84 -9.01
CA GLY A 7 -24.32 18.83 -9.56
C GLY A 7 -24.99 20.21 -9.61
N LEU A 8 -26.23 20.26 -10.11
CA LEU A 8 -27.02 21.47 -10.30
C LEU A 8 -27.41 22.10 -8.94
N ILE A 9 -26.56 22.98 -8.42
CA ILE A 9 -26.79 23.71 -7.16
C ILE A 9 -27.69 24.90 -7.46
N LEU A 10 -28.99 24.71 -7.32
CA LEU A 10 -29.93 25.82 -7.37
C LEU A 10 -29.82 26.63 -6.07
N PRO A 11 -29.73 27.97 -6.13
CA PRO A 11 -29.83 28.79 -4.93
C PRO A 11 -31.20 28.51 -4.30
N LYS A 12 -31.23 28.23 -2.98
CA LYS A 12 -32.46 28.11 -2.21
C LYS A 12 -33.24 29.42 -2.36
N LYS A 13 -34.24 29.44 -3.25
CA LYS A 13 -35.28 30.47 -3.21
C LYS A 13 -36.10 30.18 -1.96
N GLU A 14 -36.02 31.06 -0.98
CA GLU A 14 -36.93 31.08 0.16
C GLU A 14 -38.34 31.33 -0.36
N SER A 15 -39.09 30.26 -0.63
CA SER A 15 -40.53 30.33 -0.85
C SER A 15 -41.22 29.77 0.38
N LEU A 16 -41.50 30.64 1.34
CA LEU A 16 -42.57 30.42 2.30
C LEU A 16 -43.89 30.49 1.53
N LYS A 17 -44.48 29.34 1.19
CA LYS A 17 -45.91 29.22 0.87
C LYS A 17 -46.49 27.92 1.46
N PRO A 18 -47.74 27.96 1.94
CA PRO A 18 -48.33 26.90 2.76
C PRO A 18 -48.51 25.60 1.98
N ARG A 19 -48.53 24.49 2.71
CA ARG A 19 -48.90 23.17 2.21
C ARG A 19 -50.30 23.26 1.59
N LEU A 20 -50.39 23.24 0.26
CA LEU A 20 -51.65 23.00 -0.43
C LEU A 20 -52.01 21.52 -0.21
N SER A 21 -53.14 21.32 0.46
CA SER A 21 -53.80 20.03 0.63
C SER A 21 -54.04 19.39 -0.73
N VAL A 22 -53.60 18.14 -0.92
CA VAL A 22 -53.72 17.36 -2.17
C VAL A 22 -55.16 16.83 -2.39
N PHE A 23 -56.09 17.11 -1.48
CA PHE A 23 -57.44 16.51 -1.47
C PHE A 23 -58.61 17.47 -1.29
N GLY A 24 -58.41 18.79 -1.36
CA GLY A 24 -59.50 19.74 -1.06
C GLY A 24 -59.51 20.95 -1.96
N GLU A 25 -60.25 20.85 -3.07
CA GLU A 25 -61.31 21.77 -3.51
C GLU A 25 -61.63 21.49 -4.99
N GLU A 26 -62.46 20.48 -5.23
CA GLU A 26 -63.39 20.46 -6.36
C GLU A 26 -64.77 20.67 -5.73
N SER A 27 -64.98 21.88 -5.18
CA SER A 27 -66.32 22.34 -4.81
C SER A 27 -66.91 22.99 -6.06
N ASP A 28 -67.53 22.12 -6.86
CA ASP A 28 -68.31 22.45 -8.04
C ASP A 28 -69.66 23.03 -7.61
N GLU A 29 -69.75 24.36 -7.53
CA GLU A 29 -71.03 25.07 -7.39
C GLU A 29 -70.98 26.38 -8.19
N GLY A 30 -71.59 26.35 -9.37
CA GLY A 30 -71.72 27.50 -10.27
C GLY A 30 -71.99 27.12 -11.73
N GLU A 31 -73.27 26.96 -12.04
CA GLU A 31 -73.89 27.01 -13.38
C GLU A 31 -73.16 27.90 -14.40
N ASP A 32 -72.52 27.31 -15.43
CA ASP A 32 -72.46 27.82 -16.82
C ASP A 32 -71.66 26.87 -17.73
N GLY A 33 -72.32 26.25 -18.72
CA GLY A 33 -71.77 25.22 -19.62
C GLY A 33 -70.65 25.64 -20.59
N THR A 34 -69.96 26.75 -20.34
CA THR A 34 -68.85 27.30 -21.18
C THR A 34 -67.46 27.19 -20.54
N ASP A 35 -67.34 26.72 -19.30
CA ASP A 35 -66.08 26.77 -18.52
C ASP A 35 -65.06 25.67 -18.88
N TRP A 36 -65.49 24.54 -19.47
CA TRP A 36 -64.59 23.46 -19.87
C TRP A 36 -63.58 23.88 -20.96
N VAL A 37 -64.02 24.72 -21.90
CA VAL A 37 -63.17 25.26 -22.99
C VAL A 37 -62.13 26.21 -22.42
N GLN A 38 -62.53 27.08 -21.48
CA GLN A 38 -61.61 28.02 -20.84
C GLN A 38 -60.58 27.29 -19.96
N LYS A 39 -61.00 26.25 -19.24
CA LYS A 39 -60.12 25.37 -18.46
C LYS A 39 -59.13 24.60 -19.35
N ALA A 40 -59.57 24.12 -20.52
CA ALA A 40 -58.70 23.49 -21.51
C ALA A 40 -57.66 24.47 -22.06
N LEU A 41 -58.06 25.70 -22.38
CA LEU A 41 -57.17 26.75 -22.90
C LEU A 41 -56.13 27.19 -21.86
N LYS A 42 -56.53 27.36 -20.58
CA LYS A 42 -55.62 27.62 -19.46
C LYS A 42 -54.62 26.47 -19.28
N ARG A 43 -55.10 25.21 -19.32
CA ARG A 43 -54.24 24.02 -19.22
C ARG A 43 -53.26 23.90 -20.38
N GLU A 44 -53.65 24.30 -21.59
CA GLU A 44 -52.77 24.35 -22.75
C GLU A 44 -51.72 25.46 -22.62
N ALA A 45 -52.10 26.64 -22.12
CA ALA A 45 -51.18 27.72 -21.80
C ALA A 45 -50.16 27.30 -20.72
N GLU A 46 -50.60 26.64 -19.66
CA GLU A 46 -49.72 26.10 -18.60
C GLU A 46 -48.76 25.03 -19.16
N ARG A 47 -49.24 24.12 -20.01
CA ARG A 47 -48.39 23.15 -20.71
C ARG A 47 -47.34 23.84 -21.59
N SER A 48 -47.70 24.95 -22.25
CA SER A 48 -46.75 25.73 -23.06
C SER A 48 -45.67 26.39 -22.19
N VAL A 49 -46.03 26.89 -21.00
CA VAL A 49 -45.09 27.48 -20.04
C VAL A 49 -44.16 26.42 -19.45
N GLN A 50 -44.71 25.26 -19.07
CA GLN A 50 -43.92 24.12 -18.57
C GLN A 50 -42.89 23.66 -19.62
N LYS A 51 -43.29 23.57 -20.90
CA LYS A 51 -42.35 23.25 -22.00
C LYS A 51 -41.23 24.29 -22.16
N LYS A 52 -41.52 25.58 -21.95
CA LYS A 52 -40.50 26.64 -21.99
C LYS A 52 -39.55 26.54 -20.79
N GLN A 53 -40.07 26.26 -19.60
CA GLN A 53 -39.26 26.07 -18.39
C GLN A 53 -38.34 24.86 -18.53
N THR A 54 -38.84 23.72 -19.02
CA THR A 54 -38.00 22.53 -19.23
C THR A 54 -36.91 22.78 -20.27
N GLN A 55 -37.18 23.51 -21.35
CA GLN A 55 -36.16 23.90 -22.32
C GLN A 55 -35.08 24.81 -21.71
N LEU A 56 -35.46 25.75 -20.83
CA LEU A 56 -34.50 26.60 -20.14
C LEU A 56 -33.62 25.80 -19.18
N ASP A 57 -34.20 24.82 -18.48
CA ASP A 57 -33.45 23.98 -17.55
C ASP A 57 -32.52 23.01 -18.30
N ILE A 58 -32.94 22.47 -19.46
CA ILE A 58 -32.07 21.67 -20.34
C ILE A 58 -30.90 22.51 -20.85
N LYS A 59 -31.14 23.74 -21.33
CA LYS A 59 -30.08 24.64 -21.78
C LYS A 59 -29.11 24.99 -20.66
N ARG A 60 -29.63 25.30 -19.47
CA ARG A 60 -28.81 25.55 -18.27
C ARG A 60 -27.94 24.34 -17.91
N ALA A 61 -28.48 23.13 -18.02
CA ALA A 61 -27.73 21.91 -17.77
C ALA A 61 -26.61 21.70 -18.80
N LEU A 62 -26.90 21.90 -20.08
CA LEU A 62 -25.91 21.82 -21.17
C LEU A 62 -24.81 22.89 -21.07
N GLU A 63 -25.15 24.11 -20.67
CA GLU A 63 -24.18 25.21 -20.45
C GLU A 63 -23.22 24.92 -19.30
N GLN A 64 -23.64 24.17 -18.29
CA GLN A 64 -22.80 23.80 -17.15
C GLN A 64 -21.90 22.61 -17.47
N ASP A 65 -22.44 21.61 -18.16
CA ASP A 65 -21.70 20.41 -18.56
C ASP A 65 -22.36 19.77 -19.79
N GLU A 66 -21.62 19.75 -20.89
CA GLU A 66 -22.03 19.18 -22.17
C GLU A 66 -22.26 17.65 -22.09
N THR A 67 -21.63 16.98 -21.11
CA THR A 67 -21.69 15.52 -20.93
C THR A 67 -22.88 15.05 -20.09
N VAL A 68 -23.69 15.97 -19.56
CA VAL A 68 -24.81 15.65 -18.64
C VAL A 68 -25.77 14.59 -19.18
N PHE A 69 -25.97 14.54 -20.50
CA PHE A 69 -26.90 13.60 -21.14
C PHE A 69 -26.21 12.39 -21.78
N GLN A 70 -24.89 12.24 -21.66
CA GLN A 70 -24.09 11.14 -22.23
C GLN A 70 -24.16 9.86 -21.38
N TYR A 71 -25.35 9.48 -20.91
CA TYR A 71 -25.52 8.33 -20.01
C TYR A 71 -25.12 7.01 -20.65
N ASP A 72 -25.49 6.80 -21.92
CA ASP A 72 -25.20 5.56 -22.65
C ASP A 72 -23.70 5.44 -22.97
N GLU A 73 -23.04 6.55 -23.29
CA GLU A 73 -21.61 6.58 -23.57
C GLU A 73 -20.81 6.18 -22.32
N VAL A 74 -21.09 6.82 -21.17
CA VAL A 74 -20.43 6.48 -19.89
C VAL A 74 -20.73 5.03 -19.48
N PHE A 75 -21.97 4.55 -19.69
CA PHE A 75 -22.30 3.16 -19.41
C PHE A 75 -21.55 2.19 -20.32
N SER A 76 -21.46 2.50 -21.61
CA SER A 76 -20.70 1.72 -22.60
C SER A 76 -19.22 1.68 -22.25
N GLU A 77 -18.64 2.79 -21.78
CA GLU A 77 -17.25 2.84 -21.30
C GLU A 77 -17.05 2.00 -20.04
N MET A 78 -17.97 2.10 -19.07
CA MET A 78 -17.93 1.27 -17.87
C MET A 78 -18.04 -0.22 -18.20
N ALA A 79 -18.88 -0.58 -19.18
CA ALA A 79 -19.02 -1.94 -19.67
C ALA A 79 -17.72 -2.42 -20.34
N LYS A 80 -17.13 -1.63 -21.25
CA LYS A 80 -15.85 -1.91 -21.90
C LYS A 80 -14.73 -2.09 -20.87
N LYS A 81 -14.59 -1.17 -19.91
CA LYS A 81 -13.60 -1.27 -18.81
C LYS A 81 -13.79 -2.54 -17.97
N LYS A 82 -15.04 -2.92 -17.70
CA LYS A 82 -15.35 -4.19 -16.99
C LYS A 82 -14.94 -5.41 -17.82
N GLU A 83 -15.23 -5.42 -19.12
CA GLU A 83 -14.84 -6.51 -20.03
C GLU A 83 -13.32 -6.62 -20.15
N GLU A 84 -12.60 -5.51 -20.31
CA GLU A 84 -11.14 -5.45 -20.34
C GLU A 84 -10.55 -5.97 -19.02
N ALA A 85 -11.06 -5.51 -17.87
CA ALA A 85 -10.65 -6.01 -16.57
C ALA A 85 -10.91 -7.52 -16.41
N GLN A 86 -12.01 -8.05 -16.96
CA GLN A 86 -12.27 -9.49 -16.99
C GLN A 86 -11.30 -10.23 -17.90
N LYS A 87 -10.94 -9.68 -19.07
CA LYS A 87 -9.94 -10.27 -19.97
C LYS A 87 -8.57 -10.34 -19.29
N VAL A 88 -8.14 -9.27 -18.60
CA VAL A 88 -6.90 -9.25 -17.82
C VAL A 88 -6.92 -10.31 -16.71
N LYS A 89 -7.99 -10.39 -15.91
CA LYS A 89 -8.14 -11.42 -14.87
C LYS A 89 -8.11 -12.85 -15.42
N LYS A 90 -8.74 -13.10 -16.58
CA LYS A 90 -8.67 -14.39 -17.27
C LYS A 90 -7.23 -14.69 -17.69
N ALA A 91 -6.54 -13.76 -18.32
CA ALA A 91 -5.14 -13.93 -18.71
C ALA A 91 -4.21 -14.16 -17.51
N GLU A 92 -4.43 -13.46 -16.39
CA GLU A 92 -3.70 -13.67 -15.13
C GLU A 92 -3.94 -15.05 -14.53
N SER A 93 -5.19 -15.54 -14.56
CA SER A 93 -5.53 -16.89 -14.07
C SER A 93 -4.91 -18.02 -14.90
N GLN A 94 -4.62 -17.77 -16.18
CA GLN A 94 -3.94 -18.72 -17.08
C GLN A 94 -2.43 -18.76 -16.85
N LYS A 95 -1.85 -17.66 -16.32
CA LYS A 95 -0.42 -17.64 -15.98
C LYS A 95 -0.20 -18.53 -14.75
N SER A 96 0.89 -19.28 -14.78
CA SER A 96 1.31 -20.09 -13.63
C SER A 96 1.57 -19.21 -12.40
N ARG A 97 1.13 -19.67 -11.23
CA ARG A 97 1.24 -18.90 -9.97
C ARG A 97 2.68 -18.59 -9.53
N TYR A 98 3.64 -19.46 -9.82
CA TYR A 98 4.99 -19.40 -9.21
C TYR A 98 6.16 -19.26 -10.20
N ILE A 99 6.02 -19.69 -11.45
CA ILE A 99 7.10 -19.62 -12.46
C ILE A 99 7.68 -18.20 -12.60
N PRO A 100 6.89 -17.11 -12.69
CA PRO A 100 7.48 -15.78 -12.85
C PRO A 100 8.38 -15.39 -11.66
N ALA A 101 7.96 -15.70 -10.42
CA ALA A 101 8.77 -15.45 -9.24
C ALA A 101 10.06 -16.28 -9.24
N LEU A 102 9.99 -17.55 -9.66
CA LEU A 102 11.16 -18.42 -9.78
C LEU A 102 12.15 -17.88 -10.82
N MET A 103 11.67 -17.38 -11.96
CA MET A 103 12.50 -16.75 -12.98
C MET A 103 13.18 -15.49 -12.46
N GLN A 104 12.42 -14.60 -11.80
CA GLN A 104 12.97 -13.39 -11.16
C GLN A 104 14.04 -13.73 -10.12
N HIS A 105 13.82 -14.75 -9.28
CA HIS A 105 14.81 -15.19 -8.31
C HIS A 105 16.05 -15.80 -8.96
N ALA A 106 15.90 -16.55 -10.07
CA ALA A 106 17.01 -17.09 -10.82
C ALA A 106 17.86 -15.95 -11.43
N GLU A 107 17.22 -14.94 -12.01
CA GLU A 107 17.89 -13.75 -12.53
C GLU A 107 18.59 -12.95 -11.43
N ARG A 108 17.94 -12.78 -10.25
CA ARG A 108 18.57 -12.12 -9.09
C ARG A 108 19.82 -12.86 -8.63
N ARG A 109 19.76 -14.20 -8.53
CA ARG A 109 20.91 -15.04 -8.17
C ARG A 109 22.03 -14.95 -9.20
N LYS A 110 21.70 -14.91 -10.49
CA LYS A 110 22.67 -14.74 -11.57
C LYS A 110 23.41 -13.41 -11.44
N ARG A 111 22.68 -12.31 -11.27
CA ARG A 111 23.26 -10.96 -11.05
C ARG A 111 24.13 -10.90 -9.80
N GLU A 112 23.70 -11.51 -8.70
CA GLU A 112 24.49 -11.53 -7.46
C GLU A 112 25.76 -12.39 -7.60
N HIS A 113 25.68 -13.52 -8.33
CA HIS A 113 26.84 -14.33 -8.65
C HIS A 113 27.87 -13.54 -9.46
N GLU A 114 27.44 -12.85 -10.51
CA GLU A 114 28.28 -11.97 -11.32
C GLU A 114 28.92 -10.85 -10.47
N ARG A 115 28.16 -10.25 -9.55
CA ARG A 115 28.67 -9.26 -8.59
C ARG A 115 29.74 -9.84 -7.67
N ARG A 116 29.55 -11.07 -7.17
CA ARG A 116 30.55 -11.75 -6.33
C ARG A 116 31.81 -12.06 -7.10
N THR A 117 31.70 -12.60 -8.32
CA THR A 117 32.88 -12.90 -9.15
C THR A 117 33.67 -11.64 -9.47
N GLU A 118 33.00 -10.53 -9.75
CA GLU A 118 33.68 -9.26 -10.04
C GLU A 118 34.36 -8.67 -8.80
N ARG A 119 33.69 -8.68 -7.64
CA ARG A 119 34.33 -8.24 -6.38
C ARG A 119 35.52 -9.10 -6.00
N GLN A 120 35.45 -10.41 -6.25
CA GLN A 120 36.57 -11.32 -6.03
C GLN A 120 37.73 -10.96 -6.97
N LEU A 121 37.46 -10.83 -8.27
CA LEU A 121 38.45 -10.44 -9.28
C LEU A 121 39.11 -9.10 -8.96
N GLN A 122 38.32 -8.10 -8.52
CA GLN A 122 38.83 -6.80 -8.12
C GLN A 122 39.73 -6.90 -6.88
N LYS A 123 39.30 -7.68 -5.88
CA LYS A 123 40.10 -7.95 -4.67
C LYS A 123 41.41 -8.66 -5.00
N ASP A 124 41.39 -9.61 -5.93
CA ASP A 124 42.58 -10.32 -6.39
C ASP A 124 43.55 -9.35 -7.11
N ARG A 125 43.05 -8.44 -7.95
CA ARG A 125 43.86 -7.38 -8.57
C ARG A 125 44.45 -6.39 -7.58
N GLU A 126 43.68 -5.98 -6.57
CA GLU A 126 44.16 -5.10 -5.52
C GLU A 126 45.23 -5.78 -4.66
N ALA A 127 45.15 -7.10 -4.49
CA ALA A 127 46.16 -7.90 -3.81
C ALA A 127 47.45 -8.07 -4.64
N GLU A 128 47.34 -8.23 -5.96
CA GLU A 128 48.48 -8.19 -6.90
C GLU A 128 49.18 -6.82 -6.90
N GLY A 129 48.43 -5.75 -6.57
CA GLY A 129 48.96 -4.45 -6.13
C GLY A 129 50.05 -3.88 -7.03
N ASP A 130 51.30 -3.95 -6.56
CA ASP A 130 52.45 -3.31 -7.17
C ASP A 130 53.22 -4.22 -8.15
N GLU A 131 52.91 -5.52 -8.17
CA GLU A 131 53.67 -6.54 -8.91
C GLU A 131 53.64 -6.34 -10.44
N PHE A 132 52.66 -5.59 -10.94
CA PHE A 132 52.47 -5.34 -12.36
C PHE A 132 52.39 -3.85 -12.73
N LYS A 133 52.83 -2.93 -11.85
CA LYS A 133 52.85 -1.48 -12.13
C LYS A 133 53.71 -1.10 -13.33
N ASP A 134 54.77 -1.84 -13.57
CA ASP A 134 55.68 -1.61 -14.70
C ASP A 134 55.10 -2.08 -16.05
N LYS A 135 53.94 -2.75 -16.05
CA LYS A 135 53.24 -3.21 -17.25
C LYS A 135 52.01 -2.35 -17.53
N GLU A 136 51.74 -2.11 -18.81
CA GLU A 136 50.57 -1.35 -19.24
C GLU A 136 49.28 -2.15 -18.96
N SER A 137 48.28 -1.49 -18.34
CA SER A 137 46.97 -2.08 -18.07
C SER A 137 45.93 -1.57 -19.07
N PHE A 138 45.27 -2.51 -19.77
CA PHE A 138 44.28 -2.18 -20.79
C PHE A 138 42.89 -2.64 -20.36
N VAL A 139 41.95 -1.69 -20.34
CA VAL A 139 40.55 -1.98 -20.05
C VAL A 139 39.74 -1.98 -21.34
N THR A 140 39.12 -3.11 -21.67
CA THR A 140 38.27 -3.26 -22.86
C THR A 140 36.97 -2.46 -22.72
N SER A 141 36.41 -2.01 -23.85
CA SER A 141 35.16 -1.24 -23.86
C SER A 141 33.98 -2.01 -23.26
N SER A 142 33.97 -3.35 -23.40
CA SER A 142 32.96 -4.22 -22.78
C SER A 142 33.08 -4.27 -21.26
N TYR A 143 34.30 -4.26 -20.71
CA TYR A 143 34.51 -4.23 -19.27
C TYR A 143 34.09 -2.89 -18.66
N ARG A 144 34.41 -1.76 -19.32
CA ARG A 144 33.94 -0.43 -18.87
C ARG A 144 32.42 -0.38 -18.79
N LYS A 145 31.72 -0.91 -19.80
CA LYS A 145 30.25 -1.02 -19.81
C LYS A 145 29.73 -1.86 -18.65
N LYS A 146 30.35 -3.02 -18.36
CA LYS A 146 29.96 -3.87 -17.22
C LYS A 146 30.15 -3.16 -15.88
N VAL A 147 31.24 -2.42 -15.70
CA VAL A 147 31.49 -1.64 -14.48
C VAL A 147 30.43 -0.55 -14.31
N GLU A 148 30.08 0.17 -15.38
CA GLU A 148 29.02 1.17 -15.36
C GLU A 148 27.64 0.56 -15.07
N GLU A 149 27.33 -0.59 -15.66
CA GLU A 149 26.09 -1.33 -15.39
C GLU A 149 25.99 -1.73 -13.91
N PHE A 150 27.07 -2.29 -13.32
CA PHE A 150 27.08 -2.63 -11.90
C PHE A 150 26.94 -1.40 -11.00
N ALA A 151 27.62 -0.29 -11.32
CA ALA A 151 27.51 0.94 -10.56
C ALA A 151 26.08 1.50 -10.57
N LYS A 152 25.37 1.40 -11.71
CA LYS A 152 23.95 1.78 -11.80
C LYS A 152 23.07 0.86 -10.95
N MET A 153 23.28 -0.46 -11.05
CA MET A 153 22.53 -1.44 -10.25
C MET A 153 22.73 -1.22 -8.74
N ASP A 154 23.96 -0.96 -8.29
CA ASP A 154 24.26 -0.67 -6.89
C ASP A 154 23.60 0.65 -6.43
N ALA A 155 23.56 1.67 -7.28
CA ALA A 155 22.88 2.93 -6.98
C ALA A 155 21.36 2.77 -6.89
N GLU A 156 20.77 1.94 -7.76
CA GLU A 156 19.35 1.60 -7.76
C GLU A 156 18.97 0.77 -6.52
N ASP A 157 19.74 -0.28 -6.21
CA ASP A 157 19.55 -1.09 -5.00
C ASP A 157 19.58 -0.19 -3.75
N HIS A 158 20.58 0.69 -3.64
CA HIS A 158 20.69 1.62 -2.51
C HIS A 158 19.56 2.67 -2.48
N HIS A 159 19.04 3.07 -3.64
CA HIS A 159 17.86 3.95 -3.70
C HIS A 159 16.60 3.23 -3.20
N GLN A 160 16.40 1.98 -3.60
CA GLN A 160 15.30 1.15 -3.15
C GLN A 160 15.39 0.87 -1.65
N GLU A 161 16.57 0.51 -1.13
CA GLU A 161 16.81 0.31 0.29
C GLU A 161 16.45 1.55 1.11
N LYS A 162 16.75 2.76 0.62
CA LYS A 162 16.35 4.01 1.28
C LYS A 162 14.83 4.21 1.28
N ILE A 163 14.14 3.88 0.19
CA ILE A 163 12.68 3.99 0.13
C ILE A 163 12.06 2.98 1.09
N GLU A 164 12.51 1.73 1.09
CA GLU A 164 12.05 0.68 1.98
C GLU A 164 12.31 1.05 3.45
N GLU A 165 13.49 1.59 3.76
CA GLU A 165 13.82 2.10 5.09
C GLU A 165 12.88 3.23 5.53
N LEU A 166 12.54 4.16 4.63
CA LEU A 166 11.59 5.22 4.94
C LEU A 166 10.16 4.70 5.08
N MET A 167 9.79 3.66 4.33
CA MET A 167 8.47 3.02 4.36
C MET A 167 8.31 1.95 5.44
N ASP A 168 9.39 1.61 6.15
CA ASP A 168 9.39 0.63 7.22
C ASP A 168 8.47 1.06 8.38
N VAL A 169 7.42 0.29 8.57
CA VAL A 169 6.40 0.50 9.60
C VAL A 169 7.00 0.48 11.00
N THR A 170 8.12 -0.23 11.23
CA THR A 170 8.78 -0.28 12.55
C THR A 170 9.53 1.00 12.89
N LYS A 171 9.99 1.74 11.88
CA LYS A 171 10.69 3.02 12.03
C LYS A 171 9.71 4.19 12.12
N GLN A 172 8.53 4.04 11.54
CA GLN A 172 7.47 5.05 11.59
C GLN A 172 6.68 4.99 12.90
N LYS A 173 6.29 6.16 13.41
CA LYS A 173 5.50 6.30 14.64
C LYS A 173 4.01 6.02 14.42
N ASP A 174 3.50 6.28 13.22
CA ASP A 174 2.07 6.24 12.88
C ASP A 174 1.84 5.42 11.60
N MET A 175 0.74 4.66 11.54
CA MET A 175 0.38 3.74 10.43
C MET A 175 -0.05 4.44 9.12
N SER A 176 0.23 5.74 8.98
CA SER A 176 -0.23 6.55 7.85
C SER A 176 0.31 6.08 6.49
N ALA A 177 1.56 5.61 6.42
CA ALA A 177 2.13 5.09 5.17
C ALA A 177 1.41 3.82 4.68
N PHE A 178 1.00 2.95 5.60
CA PHE A 178 0.21 1.77 5.28
C PHE A 178 -1.14 2.15 4.67
N TYR A 179 -1.87 3.10 5.28
CA TYR A 179 -3.15 3.55 4.75
C TYR A 179 -3.02 4.28 3.42
N ASN A 180 -1.95 5.06 3.22
CA ASN A 180 -1.66 5.70 1.95
C ASN A 180 -1.38 4.67 0.85
N SER A 181 -0.61 3.61 1.15
CA SER A 181 -0.36 2.51 0.22
C SER A 181 -1.64 1.77 -0.14
N LEU A 182 -2.48 1.45 0.85
CA LEU A 182 -3.75 0.76 0.63
C LEU A 182 -4.72 1.61 -0.21
N TYR A 183 -4.78 2.92 0.06
CA TYR A 183 -5.60 3.86 -0.72
C TYR A 183 -5.14 3.93 -2.18
N LYS A 184 -3.83 4.06 -2.42
CA LYS A 184 -3.26 4.05 -3.77
C LYS A 184 -3.57 2.76 -4.53
N GLN A 185 -3.49 1.61 -3.87
CA GLN A 185 -3.78 0.32 -4.50
C GLN A 185 -5.28 0.12 -4.82
N THR A 186 -6.18 0.62 -3.97
CA THR A 186 -7.62 0.32 -4.05
C THR A 186 -8.45 1.39 -4.75
N VAL A 187 -8.09 2.66 -4.61
CA VAL A 187 -8.88 3.80 -5.08
C VAL A 187 -8.24 4.50 -6.28
N GLU A 188 -6.90 4.46 -6.42
CA GLU A 188 -6.17 5.09 -7.53
C GLU A 188 -5.38 4.09 -8.39
N PRO A 189 -6.00 3.05 -8.97
CA PRO A 189 -5.28 2.09 -9.80
C PRO A 189 -4.74 2.69 -11.11
N GLU A 190 -5.23 3.85 -11.56
CA GLU A 190 -4.72 4.52 -12.77
C GLU A 190 -3.35 5.21 -12.58
N ASN A 191 -3.01 5.62 -11.36
CA ASN A 191 -1.79 6.42 -11.10
C ASN A 191 -0.56 5.56 -10.71
N THR A 192 -0.75 4.27 -10.44
CA THR A 192 0.32 3.37 -9.99
C THR A 192 1.26 2.95 -11.13
N LEU A 193 0.76 2.84 -12.36
CA LEU A 193 1.59 2.50 -13.52
C LEU A 193 2.52 3.64 -13.98
N ILE A 194 2.30 4.87 -13.52
CA ILE A 194 3.03 6.07 -13.97
C ILE A 194 4.05 6.56 -12.92
N SER A 195 3.93 6.13 -11.66
CA SER A 195 4.69 6.71 -10.53
C SER A 195 5.92 5.92 -10.07
N GLU A 196 6.17 4.72 -10.61
CA GLU A 196 7.36 3.90 -10.26
C GLU A 196 8.70 4.56 -10.65
N GLY A 197 8.70 5.68 -11.40
CA GLY A 197 9.92 6.36 -11.83
C GLY A 197 10.26 7.70 -11.16
N LYS A 198 9.38 8.32 -10.34
CA LYS A 198 9.62 9.69 -9.83
C LYS A 198 9.00 9.96 -8.46
N VAL A 199 9.55 9.39 -7.39
CA VAL A 199 9.28 9.89 -6.02
C VAL A 199 10.26 11.04 -5.71
N LYS A 200 9.96 12.25 -6.20
CA LYS A 200 10.56 13.48 -5.65
C LYS A 200 9.86 13.81 -4.34
N VAL A 201 10.42 13.36 -3.21
CA VAL A 201 10.01 13.84 -1.89
C VAL A 201 10.45 15.30 -1.77
N LYS A 202 9.55 16.26 -2.04
CA LYS A 202 9.70 17.65 -1.61
C LYS A 202 9.40 17.70 -0.11
N ILE A 203 10.45 17.80 0.70
CA ILE A 203 10.34 18.15 2.11
C ILE A 203 10.19 19.66 2.18
N ASP A 204 8.94 20.14 2.21
CA ASP A 204 8.68 21.54 2.54
C ASP A 204 8.92 21.75 4.04
N LYS A 205 10.01 22.48 4.34
CA LYS A 205 10.24 23.07 5.66
C LYS A 205 9.32 24.29 5.79
N THR A 206 8.23 24.17 6.52
CA THR A 206 7.46 25.33 7.00
C THR A 206 7.30 25.29 8.51
N ASP A 207 7.96 26.27 9.13
CA ASP A 207 7.64 27.00 10.36
C ASP A 207 7.46 26.28 11.70
N LYS A 208 8.52 26.43 12.50
CA LYS A 208 8.48 26.45 13.96
C LYS A 208 7.63 27.64 14.43
N LYS A 209 6.47 27.38 15.04
CA LYS A 209 5.93 28.25 16.08
C LYS A 209 5.20 27.44 17.17
N SER A 210 5.88 27.38 18.32
CA SER A 210 5.40 27.11 19.68
C SER A 210 3.97 26.58 19.87
N LYS A 211 3.85 25.35 20.37
CA LYS A 211 2.75 24.97 21.27
C LYS A 211 3.24 23.94 22.29
N GLU A 212 3.08 24.33 23.54
CA GLU A 212 3.47 23.61 24.76
C GLU A 212 2.82 22.23 24.83
N LYS A 213 3.60 21.26 25.31
CA LYS A 213 3.17 19.88 25.52
C LYS A 213 2.57 19.76 26.93
N SER A 214 1.26 19.59 27.04
CA SER A 214 0.66 18.90 28.19
C SER A 214 0.74 17.39 27.93
N SER A 215 1.55 16.70 28.72
CA SER A 215 1.72 15.25 28.65
C SER A 215 0.63 14.55 29.46
N ASP A 216 -0.47 14.15 28.81
CA ASP A 216 -1.44 13.25 29.41
C ASP A 216 -1.30 11.84 28.81
N LYS A 217 -0.49 11.01 29.47
CA LYS A 217 -0.32 9.59 29.12
C LYS A 217 -1.48 8.78 29.72
N LYS A 218 -2.61 8.67 29.01
CA LYS A 218 -3.59 7.62 29.31
C LYS A 218 -3.10 6.29 28.73
N SER A 219 -2.50 5.45 29.59
CA SER A 219 -2.20 4.06 29.25
C SER A 219 -3.51 3.29 29.06
N ARG A 220 -3.87 2.96 27.83
CA ARG A 220 -4.92 1.97 27.55
C ARG A 220 -4.32 0.58 27.74
N GLN A 221 -4.66 -0.07 28.85
CA GLN A 221 -4.34 -1.47 29.09
C GLN A 221 -5.10 -2.36 28.09
N TYR A 222 -4.37 -3.02 27.20
CA TYR A 222 -4.91 -4.07 26.33
C TYR A 222 -5.05 -5.36 27.14
N ARG A 223 -6.29 -5.84 27.32
CA ARG A 223 -6.57 -7.16 27.91
C ARG A 223 -6.02 -8.26 26.99
N LYS A 224 -4.91 -8.90 27.38
CA LYS A 224 -4.47 -10.15 26.76
C LYS A 224 -5.41 -11.30 27.16
N ARG A 225 -6.02 -11.94 26.17
CA ARG A 225 -6.74 -13.22 26.36
C ARG A 225 -5.71 -14.34 26.57
N LYS A 226 -5.91 -15.13 27.63
CA LYS A 226 -5.12 -16.31 28.00
C LYS A 226 -5.62 -17.50 27.17
N ASN A 227 -4.73 -18.18 26.46
CA ASN A 227 -5.00 -19.50 25.88
C ASN A 227 -4.72 -20.57 26.94
N SER A 228 -5.62 -21.54 27.05
CA SER A 228 -5.58 -22.64 28.01
C SER A 228 -4.79 -23.81 27.44
N THR A 229 -3.70 -24.19 28.08
CA THR A 229 -3.12 -25.55 28.01
C THR A 229 -2.31 -25.85 29.27
N THR A 230 -2.95 -26.64 30.13
CA THR A 230 -2.46 -27.76 30.96
C THR A 230 -1.40 -27.56 32.07
N SER A 231 -1.78 -28.12 33.23
CA SER A 231 -1.00 -28.84 34.25
C SER A 231 -0.01 -28.08 35.15
N GLY A 232 -0.38 -28.00 36.45
CA GLY A 232 0.48 -28.53 37.51
C GLY A 232 0.94 -27.57 38.62
N SER A 233 0.18 -27.55 39.72
CA SER A 233 0.65 -27.53 41.13
C SER A 233 1.42 -26.32 41.72
N SER A 234 0.76 -25.68 42.69
CA SER A 234 1.24 -25.27 44.03
C SER A 234 2.49 -24.37 44.20
N SER A 235 2.27 -23.13 44.64
CA SER A 235 2.65 -22.65 45.99
C SER A 235 2.72 -21.11 46.02
N SER A 236 2.17 -20.52 47.07
CA SER A 236 2.15 -19.08 47.35
C SER A 236 3.43 -18.69 48.10
N SER A 237 4.14 -17.65 47.64
CA SER A 237 5.00 -16.81 48.48
C SER A 237 5.33 -15.50 47.75
N GLU A 238 5.42 -14.46 48.56
CA GLU A 238 5.42 -13.04 48.22
C GLU A 238 6.69 -12.54 47.53
N ASP A 239 6.54 -11.33 46.99
CA ASP A 239 7.48 -10.43 46.33
C ASP A 239 8.98 -10.56 46.66
N GLU A 240 9.80 -10.61 45.60
CA GLU A 240 11.00 -9.78 45.39
C GLU A 240 11.39 -9.88 43.89
N HIS A 241 11.02 -8.88 43.09
CA HIS A 241 11.29 -8.87 41.64
C HIS A 241 12.74 -8.45 41.34
N SER A 242 13.68 -9.39 41.46
CA SER A 242 15.02 -9.22 40.92
C SER A 242 14.99 -9.18 39.37
N PRO A 243 15.81 -8.35 38.71
CA PRO A 243 15.78 -8.21 37.26
C PRO A 243 16.18 -9.53 36.60
N ILE A 244 15.23 -10.14 35.88
CA ILE A 244 15.43 -11.37 35.12
C ILE A 244 16.49 -11.09 34.04
N LYS A 245 17.70 -11.63 34.24
CA LYS A 245 18.77 -11.54 33.23
C LYS A 245 18.29 -12.21 31.94
N PRO A 246 18.49 -11.59 30.77
CA PRO A 246 18.08 -12.19 29.51
C PRO A 246 18.82 -13.51 29.30
N THR A 247 18.08 -14.58 29.02
CA THR A 247 18.67 -15.87 28.67
C THR A 247 19.48 -15.73 27.37
N PRO A 248 20.65 -16.37 27.26
CA PRO A 248 21.46 -16.27 26.06
C PRO A 248 20.69 -16.83 24.87
N LYS A 249 20.70 -16.10 23.75
CA LYS A 249 20.05 -16.52 22.51
C LYS A 249 20.77 -17.75 21.97
N VAL A 250 20.12 -18.91 22.08
CA VAL A 250 20.68 -20.18 21.59
C VAL A 250 20.41 -20.30 20.09
N ASN A 251 21.47 -20.49 19.30
CA ASN A 251 21.34 -20.70 17.87
C ASN A 251 20.78 -22.11 17.59
N ILE A 252 19.54 -22.16 17.12
CA ILE A 252 18.82 -23.42 16.83
C ILE A 252 19.40 -24.24 15.67
N TRP A 253 20.25 -23.63 14.82
CA TRP A 253 20.85 -24.29 13.65
C TRP A 253 22.28 -24.77 13.89
N GLU A 254 22.86 -24.39 15.02
CA GLU A 254 24.19 -24.84 15.41
C GLU A 254 24.10 -26.27 15.97
N LYS A 255 24.79 -27.21 15.30
CA LYS A 255 24.80 -28.60 15.71
C LYS A 255 25.63 -28.70 16.99
N ARG A 256 24.99 -29.02 18.11
CA ARG A 256 25.62 -29.19 19.44
C ARG A 256 26.71 -30.28 19.51
N THR A 257 26.88 -31.04 18.44
CA THR A 257 27.71 -32.25 18.37
C THR A 257 28.93 -32.09 17.47
N VAL A 258 29.28 -30.87 17.05
CA VAL A 258 30.48 -30.61 16.23
C VAL A 258 31.42 -29.63 16.94
N GLY A 259 32.71 -29.69 16.62
CA GLY A 259 33.74 -28.83 17.21
C GLY A 259 34.15 -29.25 18.63
N ASN A 260 34.43 -28.27 19.49
CA ASN A 260 35.08 -28.49 20.79
C ASN A 260 34.34 -29.47 21.70
N VAL A 261 33.00 -29.46 21.69
CA VAL A 261 32.17 -30.38 22.51
C VAL A 261 32.35 -31.84 22.05
N PHE A 262 32.54 -32.06 20.75
CA PHE A 262 32.77 -33.38 20.17
C PHE A 262 34.17 -33.90 20.50
N GLU A 263 35.19 -33.05 20.40
CA GLU A 263 36.57 -33.39 20.76
C GLU A 263 36.70 -33.71 22.25
N GLU A 264 36.03 -32.96 23.11
CA GLU A 264 36.01 -33.21 24.56
C GLU A 264 35.28 -34.51 24.90
N ALA A 265 34.19 -34.82 24.20
CA ALA A 265 33.48 -36.10 24.35
C ALA A 265 34.33 -37.29 23.89
N LEU A 266 35.10 -37.15 22.80
CA LEU A 266 36.07 -38.14 22.33
C LEU A 266 37.18 -38.38 23.36
N ARG A 267 37.75 -37.31 23.94
CA ARG A 267 38.74 -37.42 25.01
C ARG A 267 38.20 -38.20 26.21
N ARG A 268 37.00 -37.84 26.71
CA ARG A 268 36.34 -38.58 27.80
C ARG A 268 36.05 -40.03 27.46
N TYR A 269 35.80 -40.36 26.20
CA TYR A 269 35.62 -41.75 25.77
C TYR A 269 36.94 -42.53 25.88
N PHE A 270 38.04 -41.98 25.37
CA PHE A 270 39.35 -42.62 25.45
C PHE A 270 39.85 -42.75 26.89
N GLU A 271 39.63 -41.73 27.73
CA GLU A 271 39.95 -41.77 29.16
C GLU A 271 39.17 -42.88 29.88
N ARG A 272 37.85 -43.02 29.60
CA ARG A 272 37.04 -44.11 30.16
C ARG A 272 37.49 -45.48 29.64
N LYS A 273 37.86 -45.58 28.37
CA LYS A 273 38.37 -46.82 27.77
C LYS A 273 39.69 -47.24 28.43
N ALA A 274 40.60 -46.30 28.64
CA ALA A 274 41.86 -46.52 29.35
C ALA A 274 41.63 -46.88 30.83
N ALA A 275 40.75 -46.17 31.53
CA ALA A 275 40.41 -46.50 32.92
C ALA A 275 39.73 -47.87 33.06
N LYS A 276 38.99 -48.31 32.04
CA LYS A 276 38.38 -49.65 31.99
C LYS A 276 39.40 -50.74 31.69
N SER A 277 40.42 -50.47 30.87
CA SER A 277 41.52 -51.42 30.64
C SER A 277 42.51 -51.52 31.80
N MET A 278 42.60 -50.48 32.66
CA MET A 278 43.43 -50.48 33.87
C MET A 278 42.74 -51.08 35.11
N LYS A 279 41.48 -51.52 34.98
CA LYS A 279 40.67 -52.14 36.04
C LYS A 279 40.53 -53.67 35.89
N ILE A 280 41.32 -54.26 35.00
CA ILE A 280 41.54 -55.70 34.82
C ILE A 280 42.98 -55.98 35.23
#